data_AF-A0A139D0W9-F1
#
_entry.id   AF-A0A139D0W9-F1
#
_cell.length_a   1.000
_cell.length_b   1.000
_cell.length_c   1.000
_cell.angle_alpha   90.00
_cell.angle_beta   90.00
_cell.angle_gamma   90.00
#
_symmetry.space_group_name_H-M   'P 1'
#
loop_
_entity.id
_entity.type
_entity.pdbx_description
1 polymer ?
#
loop_
_entity_poly.entity_id
_entity_poly.type
_entity_poly.pdbx_seq_one_letter_code
_entity_poly.pdbx_strand_id
1 'polypeptide(L)' 'MNETLDKLYKNPDNKNIEENFQFILFGGTGDLAHNKIIPAFYNLAAKDILPNQYTIIATGRRYDNKK' A
#
# COMPACT_ATOMS: atom_id res chain seq x y z
N MET A 1 9.21 -7.56 13.86
CA MET A 1 7.77 -7.22 13.85
C MET A 1 7.35 -6.36 15.04
N ASN A 2 8.00 -6.47 16.20
CA ASN A 2 7.62 -5.72 17.42
C ASN A 2 8.21 -4.30 17.49
N GLU A 3 9.40 -4.07 16.93
CA GLU A 3 10.06 -2.75 16.96
C GLU A 3 9.39 -1.70 16.07
N THR A 4 8.84 -2.12 14.93
CA THR A 4 8.13 -1.25 14.00
C THR A 4 6.84 -0.72 14.61
N LEU A 5 6.09 -1.58 15.31
CA LEU A 5 4.84 -1.19 15.98
C LEU A 5 5.11 -0.24 17.15
N ASP A 6 6.14 -0.51 17.96
CA ASP A 6 6.52 0.35 19.09
C ASP A 6 6.94 1.76 18.64
N LYS A 7 7.61 1.89 17.49
CA LYS A 7 7.98 3.17 16.91
C LYS A 7 6.77 3.98 16.46
N LEU A 8 5.75 3.33 15.88
CA LEU A 8 4.53 4.00 15.42
C LEU A 8 3.65 4.52 16.56
N TYR A 9 3.58 3.80 17.69
CA TYR A 9 2.78 4.23 18.85
C TYR A 9 3.45 5.34 19.69
N LYS A 10 4.79 5.38 19.75
CA LYS A 10 5.52 6.36 20.57
C LYS A 10 5.67 7.74 19.94
N ASN A 11 5.52 7.88 18.62
CA ASN A 11 5.63 9.17 17.95
C ASN A 11 4.63 9.28 16.78
N PRO A 12 3.35 9.58 17.05
CA PRO A 12 2.29 9.60 16.03
C PRO A 12 2.47 10.71 14.97
N ASP A 13 3.27 11.74 15.27
CA ASP A 13 3.57 12.85 14.37
C ASP A 13 4.83 12.62 13.52
N ASN A 14 5.63 11.60 13.85
CA ASN A 14 6.72 11.13 12.99
C ASN A 14 6.16 10.25 11.87
N LYS A 15 5.63 10.90 10.84
CA LYS A 15 5.15 10.26 9.61
C LYS A 15 6.26 9.68 8.73
N ASN A 16 7.54 9.85 9.10
CA ASN A 16 8.64 9.28 8.36
C ASN A 16 8.77 7.79 8.71
N ILE A 17 8.03 6.97 7.95
CA ILE A 17 8.45 5.60 7.70
C ILE A 17 9.72 5.72 6.84
N GLU A 18 10.88 5.85 7.49
CA GLU A 18 12.18 5.97 6.82
C GLU A 18 12.57 4.71 6.02
N GLU A 19 11.90 3.58 6.26
CA GLU A 19 12.22 2.31 5.62
C GLU A 19 11.19 1.94 4.56
N ASN A 20 11.66 1.86 3.31
CA ASN A 20 11.04 1.24 2.14
C ASN A 20 9.68 0.57 2.40
N PHE A 21 8.58 1.25 2.06
CA PHE A 21 7.24 0.65 2.17
C PHE A 21 6.97 -0.23 0.95
N GLN A 22 6.71 -1.52 1.19
CA GLN A 22 6.31 -2.44 0.14
C GLN A 22 5.01 -3.15 0.50
N PHE A 23 3.98 -2.97 -0.32
CA PHE A 23 2.68 -3.61 -0.18
C PHE A 23 2.48 -4.66 -1.27
N ILE A 24 2.21 -5.90 -0.88
CA ILE A 24 1.95 -7.01 -1.82
C ILE A 24 0.48 -7.40 -1.73
N LEU A 25 -0.26 -7.15 -2.80
CA LEU A 25 -1.68 -7.50 -2.93
C LEU A 25 -1.82 -8.83 -3.67
N PHE A 26 -2.05 -9.91 -2.92
CA PHE A 26 -2.49 -11.18 -3.50
C PHE A 26 -3.97 -11.09 -3.89
N GLY A 27 -4.30 -11.56 -5.10
CA GLY A 27 -5.63 -11.38 -5.66
C GLY A 27 -5.85 -9.99 -6.26
N GLY A 28 -4.80 -9.36 -6.78
CA GLY A 28 -4.83 -8.04 -7.41
C GLY A 28 -5.79 -7.87 -8.58
N THR A 29 -6.27 -8.98 -9.16
CA THR A 29 -7.26 -9.01 -10.25
C THR A 29 -8.69 -9.24 -9.74
N GLY A 30 -8.90 -9.30 -8.42
CA GLY A 30 -10.20 -9.51 -7.81
C GLY A 30 -11.03 -8.24 -7.70
N ASP A 31 -12.34 -8.41 -7.52
CA ASP A 31 -13.31 -7.30 -7.43
C ASP A 31 -12.94 -6.28 -6.34
N LEU A 32 -12.55 -6.75 -5.16
CA LEU A 32 -12.14 -5.88 -4.05
C LEU A 32 -10.87 -5.07 -4.37
N ALA A 33 -9.93 -5.68 -5.09
CA ALA A 33 -8.70 -5.01 -5.49
C ALA A 33 -9.02 -3.82 -6.39
N HIS A 34 -9.83 -4.04 -7.42
CA HIS A 34 -10.24 -3.02 -8.38
C HIS A 34 -11.13 -1.93 -7.76
N ASN A 35 -12.15 -2.32 -6.99
CA ASN A 35 -13.19 -1.39 -6.54
C ASN A 35 -12.82 -0.63 -5.27
N LYS A 36 -11.89 -1.12 -4.46
CA LYS A 36 -11.57 -0.55 -3.14
C LYS A 36 -10.10 -0.35 -2.89
N ILE A 37 -9.28 -1.39 -3.02
CA ILE A 37 -7.88 -1.34 -2.57
C ILE A 37 -7.05 -0.40 -3.45
N ILE A 38 -7.10 -0.55 -4.77
CA ILE A 38 -6.35 0.31 -5.69
C ILE A 38 -6.85 1.78 -5.63
N PRO A 39 -8.17 2.08 -5.64
CA PRO A 39 -8.66 3.43 -5.42
C PRO A 39 -8.27 4.04 -4.08
N ALA A 40 -8.22 3.26 -3.00
CA ALA A 40 -7.76 3.74 -1.70
C ALA A 40 -6.28 4.17 -1.76
N PHE A 41 -5.41 3.35 -2.37
CA PHE A 41 -4.01 3.72 -2.55
C PHE A 41 -3.82 4.95 -3.43
N TYR A 42 -4.62 5.11 -4.49
CA TYR A 42 -4.63 6.34 -5.29
C TYR A 42 -4.95 7.56 -4.42
N ASN A 43 -5.99 7.49 -3.58
CA ASN A 43 -6.36 8.58 -2.68
C ASN A 43 -5.28 8.90 -1.64
N LEU A 44 -4.55 7.88 -1.15
CA LEU A 44 -3.43 8.08 -0.22
C LEU A 44 -2.24 8.74 -0.91
N ALA A 45 -1.93 8.33 -2.14
CA ALA A 45 -0.88 8.93 -2.96
C ALA A 45 -1.21 10.39 -3.30
N ALA A 46 -2.44 10.68 -3.74
CA ALA A 46 -2.88 12.03 -4.12
C ALA A 46 -2.93 13.03 -2.95
N LYS A 47 -2.88 12.55 -1.70
CA LYS A 47 -2.89 13.36 -0.48
C LYS A 47 -1.53 13.41 0.21
N ASP A 48 -0.47 12.91 -0.44
CA ASP A 48 0.88 12.80 0.12
C ASP A 48 0.91 12.10 1.50
N ILE A 49 0.03 11.10 1.68
CA ILE A 49 -0.04 10.29 2.91
C ILE A 49 0.92 9.09 2.82
N LEU A 50 1.19 8.59 1.61
CA LEU A 50 2.17 7.52 1.43
C LEU A 50 3.60 8.04 1.66
N PRO A 51 4.52 7.19 2.13
CA PRO A 51 5.93 7.56 2.26
C PRO A 51 6.52 8.04 0.92
N ASN A 52 7.57 8.86 0.96
CA ASN A 52 8.24 9.36 -0.26
C ASN A 52 8.70 8.25 -1.21
N GLN A 53 9.03 7.07 -0.67
CA GLN A 53 9.40 5.88 -1.43
C GLN A 53 8.48 4.72 -1.05
N TYR A 54 7.63 4.30 -1.99
CA TYR A 54 6.74 3.17 -1.83
C TYR A 54 6.70 2.29 -3.06
N THR A 55 6.36 1.02 -2.86
CA THR A 55 6.14 0.04 -3.93
C THR A 55 4.87 -0.75 -3.64
N ILE A 56 3.98 -0.86 -4.64
CA ILE A 56 2.77 -1.68 -4.56
C ILE A 56 2.86 -2.74 -5.65
N ILE A 57 2.90 -4.01 -5.25
CA ILE A 57 2.93 -5.16 -6.16
C ILE A 57 1.60 -5.88 -6.05
N ALA A 58 0.85 -5.96 -7.14
CA ALA A 58 -0.39 -6.70 -7.21
C ALA A 58 -0.18 -7.98 -8.03
N THR A 59 -0.58 -9.12 -7.48
CA THR A 59 -0.48 -10.42 -8.15
C THR A 59 -1.84 -11.09 -8.25
N GLY A 60 -2.12 -11.71 -9.38
CA GLY A 60 -3.36 -12.42 -9.65
C GLY A 60 -3.09 -13.64 -10.52
N ARG A 61 -3.99 -14.64 -10.42
CA ARG A 61 -3.86 -15.88 -11.20
C ARG A 61 -4.27 -15.72 -12.67
N ARG A 62 -4.99 -14.64 -12.98
CA ARG A 62 -5.65 -14.46 -14.28
C ARG A 62 -5.16 -13.16 -14.90
N TYR A 63 -4.48 -13.28 -16.02
CA TYR A 63 -4.10 -12.12 -16.84
C TYR A 63 -5.35 -11.68 -17.59
N ASP A 64 -6.02 -10.61 -17.16
CA ASP A 64 -7.11 -10.05 -17.97
C ASP A 64 -6.50 -9.12 -19.02
N ASN A 65 -6.28 -9.67 -20.22
CA ASN A 65 -5.85 -8.94 -21.42
C ASN A 65 -7.03 -8.29 -22.15
N LYS A 66 -8.00 -7.73 -21.42
CA LYS A 66 -9.10 -7.00 -22.08
C LYS A 66 -8.65 -5.58 -22.40
N LYS A 67 -8.15 -5.44 -23.64
CA LYS A 67 -8.13 -4.20 -24.40
C LYS A 67 -9.52 -3.61 -24.53
#